data_AF-A0A258KC74-F1
#
_entry.id   AF-A0A258KC74-F1
#
_cell.length_a   1.000
_cell.length_b   1.000
_cell.length_c   1.000
_cell.angle_alpha   90.00
_cell.angle_beta   90.00
_cell.angle_gamma   90.00
#
_symmetry.space_group_name_H-M   'P 1'
#
loop_
_entity.id
_entity.type
_entity.pdbx_description
1 polymer ?
#
loop_
_entity_poly.entity_id
_entity_poly.type
_entity_poly.pdbx_seq_one_letter_code
_entity_poly.pdbx_strand_id
1 'polypeptide(L)'
;MADAIVADLIAQRALTGPRRLLSIFFGGGTPSLMDPAQVARVIETARRLWSPVEDLEISLEANPTDAEAGRFPALARAGVARLSLGVQSLHDEALALLGRNHDAGAARRAIAVAAATFPRLSVDLIYARPGQTVEAWRAELEDVLAMGPEHVSPYQLTIEAGTAFDRAVGRGQLIVPDEDRAHDLFETTQTVLEAAGFDAYEVSNHAKGEAARSRHNLVYWRGQDYVGVGPGAHGRLSLAEGRVATTAHRKIVDYIAAVRDAGVGFERETLNSKEAAEERLLLGLRIDDGVPFHEVAVLGLSADAAKVRHHVELGLLADDPRRLRATRAGRLVLDRLTGALAT
;
A
#
# COMPACT_ATOMS: atom_id res chain seq x y z
N MET A 1 6.28 23.99 -0.58
CA MET A 1 5.92 22.59 -0.93
C MET A 1 4.49 22.49 -1.42
N ALA A 2 3.48 22.81 -0.60
CA ALA A 2 2.07 22.71 -1.00
C ALA A 2 1.73 23.48 -2.28
N ASP A 3 2.33 24.67 -2.50
CA ASP A 3 2.17 25.41 -3.76
C ASP A 3 2.68 24.64 -4.98
N ALA A 4 3.83 23.97 -4.86
CA ALA A 4 4.39 23.15 -5.93
C ALA A 4 3.51 21.93 -6.21
N ILE A 5 3.01 21.26 -5.16
CA ILE A 5 2.06 20.14 -5.31
C ILE A 5 0.78 20.60 -6.04
N VAL A 6 0.22 21.75 -5.66
CA VAL A 6 -0.98 22.30 -6.31
C VAL A 6 -0.72 22.66 -7.77
N ALA A 7 0.43 23.29 -8.07
CA ALA A 7 0.81 23.61 -9.45
C ALA A 7 1.00 22.34 -10.30
N ASP A 8 1.66 21.32 -9.75
CA ASP A 8 1.88 20.04 -10.41
C ASP A 8 0.55 19.30 -10.67
N LEU A 9 -0.40 19.30 -9.73
CA LEU A 9 -1.74 18.76 -9.95
C LEU A 9 -2.45 19.45 -11.13
N ILE A 10 -2.35 20.79 -11.23
CA ILE A 10 -2.95 21.56 -12.32
C ILE A 10 -2.30 21.18 -13.66
N ALA A 11 -0.97 21.06 -13.71
CA ALA A 11 -0.26 20.65 -14.91
C ALA A 11 -0.60 19.21 -15.32
N GLN A 12 -0.66 18.27 -14.36
CA GLN A 12 -1.06 16.90 -14.62
C GLN A 12 -2.51 16.79 -15.09
N ARG A 13 -3.42 17.64 -14.60
CA ARG A 13 -4.79 17.70 -15.15
C ARG A 13 -4.82 18.10 -16.64
N ALA A 14 -3.91 18.98 -17.08
CA ALA A 14 -3.78 19.30 -18.50
C ALA A 14 -3.29 18.09 -19.31
N LEU A 15 -2.39 17.29 -18.75
CA LEU A 15 -1.88 16.06 -19.36
C LEU A 15 -2.94 14.95 -19.42
N THR A 16 -3.65 14.69 -18.33
CA THR A 16 -4.55 13.54 -18.22
C THR A 16 -5.91 13.75 -18.88
N GLY A 17 -6.29 15.00 -19.16
CA GLY A 17 -7.67 15.36 -19.51
C GLY A 17 -8.65 15.15 -18.33
N PRO A 18 -9.96 15.29 -18.59
CA PRO A 18 -10.99 15.02 -17.58
C PRO A 18 -11.05 13.54 -17.24
N ARG A 19 -11.10 13.21 -15.95
CA ARG A 19 -11.21 11.84 -15.42
C ARG A 19 -12.06 11.80 -14.16
N ARG A 20 -12.51 10.60 -13.80
CA ARG A 20 -13.13 10.35 -12.49
C ARG A 20 -12.05 10.22 -11.42
N LEU A 21 -12.22 10.90 -10.30
CA LEU A 21 -11.35 10.83 -9.14
C LEU A 21 -11.92 9.81 -8.16
N LEU A 22 -11.22 8.68 -8.01
CA LEU A 22 -11.65 7.53 -7.21
C LEU A 22 -11.17 7.59 -5.76
N SER A 23 -9.93 8.05 -5.56
CA SER A 23 -9.30 8.20 -4.24
C SER A 23 -8.24 9.32 -4.25
N ILE A 24 -7.92 9.84 -3.07
CA ILE A 24 -6.76 10.69 -2.77
C ILE A 24 -6.03 10.02 -1.60
N PHE A 25 -4.71 9.92 -1.68
CA PHE A 25 -3.90 9.33 -0.61
C PHE A 25 -2.71 10.24 -0.30
N PHE A 26 -2.57 10.54 0.98
CA PHE A 26 -1.42 11.24 1.53
C PHE A 26 -0.52 10.21 2.21
N GLY A 27 0.55 9.82 1.52
CA GLY A 27 1.51 8.85 2.01
C GLY A 27 2.95 9.34 1.89
N GLY A 28 3.86 8.53 2.43
CA GLY A 28 5.30 8.78 2.39
C GLY A 28 5.76 9.77 3.46
N GLY A 29 6.91 9.48 4.08
CA GLY A 29 7.40 10.25 5.20
C GLY A 29 6.40 10.22 6.36
N THR A 30 5.85 11.39 6.74
CA THR A 30 4.86 11.51 7.82
C THR A 30 3.84 12.61 7.47
N PRO A 31 2.87 12.33 6.59
CA PRO A 31 1.98 13.34 6.03
C PRO A 31 1.04 13.96 7.07
N SER A 32 0.78 13.28 8.19
CA SER A 32 0.12 13.81 9.38
C SER A 32 0.78 15.07 9.97
N LEU A 33 2.07 15.33 9.68
CA LEU A 33 2.76 16.54 10.10
C LEU A 33 2.46 17.76 9.20
N MET A 34 1.90 17.53 8.02
CA MET A 34 1.47 18.61 7.13
C MET A 34 0.43 19.49 7.83
N ASP A 35 0.47 20.80 7.56
CA ASP A 35 -0.56 21.72 8.03
C ASP A 35 -1.93 21.28 7.46
N PRO A 36 -2.95 21.01 8.30
CA PRO A 36 -4.27 20.60 7.85
C PRO A 36 -4.90 21.55 6.83
N ALA A 37 -4.60 22.86 6.88
CA ALA A 37 -5.08 23.81 5.88
C ALA A 37 -4.48 23.53 4.48
N GLN A 38 -3.23 23.08 4.42
CA GLN A 38 -2.61 22.69 3.17
C GLN A 38 -3.14 21.35 2.66
N VAL A 39 -3.45 20.40 3.56
CA VAL A 39 -4.12 19.14 3.20
C VAL A 39 -5.48 19.44 2.56
N ALA A 40 -6.30 20.29 3.19
CA ALA A 40 -7.59 20.72 2.65
C ALA A 40 -7.44 21.34 1.26
N ARG A 41 -6.48 22.26 1.09
CA ARG A 41 -6.20 22.90 -0.19
C ARG A 41 -5.83 21.92 -1.30
N VAL A 42 -5.04 20.88 -1.01
CA VAL A 42 -4.69 19.84 -1.98
C VAL A 42 -5.93 19.02 -2.36
N ILE A 43 -6.73 18.62 -1.37
CA ILE A 43 -7.99 17.89 -1.59
C ILE A 43 -8.95 18.70 -2.46
N GLU A 44 -9.20 19.96 -2.11
CA GLU A 44 -10.09 20.86 -2.85
C GLU A 44 -9.60 21.09 -4.28
N THR A 45 -8.29 21.19 -4.46
CA THR A 45 -7.69 21.31 -5.79
C THR A 45 -7.93 20.06 -6.61
N ALA A 46 -7.66 18.87 -6.08
CA ALA A 46 -7.91 17.62 -6.79
C ALA A 46 -9.40 17.46 -7.17
N ARG A 47 -10.32 17.75 -6.25
CA ARG A 47 -11.77 17.69 -6.48
C ARG A 47 -12.29 18.68 -7.53
N ARG A 48 -11.59 19.80 -7.73
CA ARG A 48 -11.88 20.76 -8.80
C ARG A 48 -11.33 20.33 -10.15
N LEU A 49 -10.17 19.67 -10.16
CA LEU A 49 -9.49 19.26 -11.39
C LEU A 49 -10.13 18.02 -12.01
N TRP A 50 -10.52 17.03 -11.20
CA TRP A 50 -11.13 15.78 -11.65
C TRP A 50 -12.48 15.56 -10.97
N SER A 51 -13.39 14.85 -11.63
CA SER A 51 -14.76 14.64 -11.14
C SER A 51 -14.79 13.59 -10.03
N PRO A 52 -15.02 13.97 -8.76
CA PRO A 52 -15.03 13.01 -7.66
C PRO A 52 -16.20 12.03 -7.80
N VAL A 53 -15.96 10.78 -7.42
CA VAL A 53 -17.04 9.83 -7.15
C VAL A 53 -17.75 10.21 -5.84
N GLU A 54 -19.00 9.78 -5.69
CA GLU A 54 -19.82 10.11 -4.51
C GLU A 54 -19.15 9.65 -3.21
N ASP A 55 -18.59 8.46 -3.23
CA ASP A 55 -17.93 7.80 -2.11
C ASP A 55 -16.39 7.99 -2.15
N LEU A 56 -15.91 9.16 -2.57
CA LEU A 56 -14.47 9.46 -2.71
C LEU A 56 -13.70 9.09 -1.44
N GLU A 57 -12.72 8.19 -1.58
CA GLU A 57 -11.82 7.84 -0.49
C GLU A 57 -10.70 8.87 -0.36
N ILE A 58 -10.57 9.48 0.82
CA ILE A 58 -9.44 10.36 1.16
C ILE A 58 -8.72 9.75 2.36
N SER A 59 -7.52 9.27 2.10
CA SER A 59 -6.70 8.48 3.04
C SER A 59 -5.43 9.22 3.42
N LEU A 60 -4.98 9.07 4.67
CA LEU A 60 -3.72 9.65 5.15
C LEU A 60 -2.97 8.69 6.07
N GLU A 61 -1.65 8.64 5.94
CA GLU A 61 -0.75 7.90 6.83
C GLU A 61 -0.35 8.74 8.06
N ALA A 62 -0.30 8.11 9.23
CA ALA A 62 0.19 8.71 10.47
C ALA A 62 0.97 7.71 11.31
N ASN A 63 1.88 8.22 12.16
CA ASN A 63 2.44 7.46 13.26
C ASN A 63 1.66 7.76 14.55
N PRO A 64 1.67 6.85 15.53
CA PRO A 64 0.87 6.99 16.74
C PRO A 64 1.51 7.89 17.81
N THR A 65 2.25 8.93 17.42
CA THR A 65 2.79 9.89 18.38
C THR A 65 1.69 10.80 18.91
N ASP A 66 1.76 11.23 20.17
CA ASP A 66 0.74 12.12 20.76
C ASP A 66 0.63 13.45 19.98
N ALA A 67 1.75 13.93 19.40
CA ALA A 67 1.79 15.14 18.58
C ALA A 67 1.00 15.00 17.27
N GLU A 68 1.03 13.83 16.65
CA GLU A 68 0.25 13.54 15.44
C GLU A 68 -1.22 13.28 15.78
N ALA A 69 -1.49 12.52 16.84
CA ALA A 69 -2.85 12.24 17.30
C ALA A 69 -3.64 13.52 17.61
N GLY A 70 -2.98 14.54 18.19
CA GLY A 70 -3.59 15.85 18.43
C GLY A 70 -4.06 16.59 17.16
N ARG A 71 -3.58 16.19 15.97
CA ARG A 71 -3.95 16.78 14.67
C ARG A 71 -5.12 16.07 13.99
N PHE A 72 -5.47 14.86 14.42
CA PHE A 72 -6.50 14.04 13.77
C PHE A 72 -7.84 14.79 13.57
N PRO A 73 -8.39 15.53 14.56
CA PRO A 73 -9.64 16.26 14.35
C PRO A 73 -9.54 17.34 13.26
N ALA A 74 -8.38 17.98 13.12
CA ALA A 74 -8.16 18.99 12.08
C ALA A 74 -8.01 18.36 10.69
N LEU A 75 -7.34 17.20 10.60
CA LEU A 75 -7.21 16.44 9.36
C LEU A 75 -8.57 15.86 8.90
N ALA A 76 -9.40 15.38 9.82
CA ALA A 76 -10.76 14.96 9.52
C ALA A 76 -11.60 16.12 8.95
N ARG A 77 -11.53 17.31 9.58
CA ARG A 77 -12.17 18.53 9.05
C ARG A 77 -11.63 18.96 7.68
N ALA A 78 -10.36 18.69 7.39
CA ALA A 78 -9.77 18.93 6.07
C ALA A 78 -10.31 17.98 4.98
N GLY A 79 -11.05 16.93 5.35
CA GLY A 79 -11.68 16.00 4.43
C GLY A 79 -11.09 14.59 4.45
N VAL A 80 -10.10 14.30 5.30
CA VAL A 80 -9.58 12.94 5.46
C VAL A 80 -10.66 12.06 6.11
N ALA A 81 -10.98 10.94 5.49
CA ALA A 81 -12.01 10.02 5.94
C ALA A 81 -11.48 8.62 6.28
N ARG A 82 -10.22 8.31 5.93
CA ARG A 82 -9.54 7.07 6.31
C ARG A 82 -8.15 7.38 6.85
N LEU A 83 -7.79 6.79 7.98
CA LEU A 83 -6.42 6.87 8.53
C LEU A 83 -5.73 5.51 8.42
N SER A 84 -4.47 5.49 7.95
CA SER A 84 -3.56 4.35 8.14
C SER A 84 -2.60 4.68 9.26
N LEU A 85 -2.69 3.95 10.36
CA LEU A 85 -1.89 4.20 11.56
C LEU A 85 -0.77 3.17 11.67
N GLY A 86 0.46 3.64 11.55
CA GLY A 86 1.67 2.84 11.64
C GLY A 86 2.03 2.41 13.05
N VAL A 87 1.23 1.51 13.66
CA VAL A 87 1.40 1.02 15.03
C VAL A 87 2.63 0.13 15.18
N GLN A 88 2.83 -0.78 14.22
CA GLN A 88 3.91 -1.76 14.11
C GLN A 88 3.91 -2.85 15.19
N SER A 89 3.75 -2.47 16.45
CA SER A 89 3.63 -3.39 17.58
C SER A 89 2.93 -2.73 18.77
N LEU A 90 2.35 -3.55 19.64
CA LEU A 90 1.85 -3.20 20.98
C LEU A 90 2.82 -3.60 22.10
N HIS A 91 4.10 -3.86 21.77
CA HIS A 91 5.15 -4.21 22.72
C HIS A 91 6.35 -3.26 22.62
N ASP A 92 6.73 -2.64 23.74
CA ASP A 92 7.78 -1.61 23.79
C ASP A 92 9.15 -2.12 23.32
N GLU A 93 9.51 -3.35 23.66
CA GLU A 93 10.77 -3.96 23.22
C GLU A 93 10.84 -4.11 21.69
N ALA A 94 9.72 -4.51 21.08
CA ALA A 94 9.62 -4.62 19.62
C ALA A 94 9.65 -3.24 18.95
N LEU A 95 8.99 -2.23 19.54
CA LEU A 95 9.02 -0.86 19.04
C LEU A 95 10.42 -0.25 19.09
N ALA A 96 11.15 -0.45 20.21
CA ALA A 96 12.53 -0.02 20.35
C ALA A 96 13.44 -0.70 19.32
N LEU A 97 13.27 -2.01 19.11
CA LEU A 97 14.00 -2.77 18.09
C LEU A 97 13.75 -2.21 16.68
N LEU A 98 12.49 -1.88 16.38
CA LEU A 98 12.06 -1.27 15.11
C LEU A 98 12.45 0.21 14.97
N GLY A 99 13.15 0.79 15.95
CA GLY A 99 13.58 2.19 15.94
C GLY A 99 12.43 3.18 16.01
N ARG A 100 11.29 2.80 16.59
CA ARG A 100 10.10 3.66 16.71
C ARG A 100 10.25 4.64 17.86
N ASN A 101 9.68 5.83 17.66
CA ASN A 101 9.72 6.95 18.61
C ASN A 101 8.44 7.06 19.44
N HIS A 102 7.67 5.97 19.53
CA HIS A 102 6.45 5.83 20.33
C HIS A 102 6.50 4.52 21.11
N ASP A 103 5.76 4.47 22.21
CA ASP A 103 5.56 3.26 23.02
C ASP A 103 4.16 2.65 22.75
N ALA A 104 3.91 1.47 23.31
CA ALA A 104 2.65 0.75 23.18
C ALA A 104 1.47 1.54 23.78
N GLY A 105 1.72 2.35 24.82
CA GLY A 105 0.70 3.22 25.41
C GLY A 105 0.23 4.30 24.44
N ALA A 106 1.18 4.97 23.77
CA ALA A 106 0.92 5.95 22.73
C ALA A 106 0.21 5.31 21.53
N ALA A 107 0.63 4.11 21.11
CA ALA A 107 -0.09 3.32 20.11
C ALA A 107 -1.57 3.11 20.45
N ARG A 108 -1.86 2.60 21.64
CA ARG A 108 -3.24 2.35 22.10
C ARG A 108 -4.07 3.65 22.16
N ARG A 109 -3.49 4.74 22.69
CA ARG A 109 -4.17 6.05 22.71
C ARG A 109 -4.45 6.57 21.31
N ALA A 110 -3.49 6.50 20.40
CA ALA A 110 -3.64 6.99 19.03
C ALA A 110 -4.69 6.18 18.26
N ILE A 111 -4.75 4.85 18.43
CA ILE A 111 -5.80 4.01 17.86
C ILE A 111 -7.17 4.46 18.36
N ALA A 112 -7.34 4.65 19.67
CA ALA A 112 -8.60 5.10 20.26
C ALA A 112 -9.05 6.48 19.73
N VAL A 113 -8.12 7.45 19.64
CA VAL A 113 -8.41 8.77 19.08
C VAL A 113 -8.77 8.66 17.60
N ALA A 114 -8.03 7.85 16.83
CA ALA A 114 -8.29 7.66 15.40
C ALA A 114 -9.67 7.02 15.16
N ALA A 115 -10.02 5.97 15.89
CA ALA A 115 -11.31 5.28 15.80
C ALA A 115 -12.49 6.20 16.16
N ALA A 116 -12.30 7.15 17.09
CA ALA A 116 -13.30 8.15 17.44
C ALA A 116 -13.38 9.32 16.44
N THR A 117 -12.35 9.51 15.62
CA THR A 117 -12.21 10.70 14.75
C THR A 117 -12.52 10.41 13.29
N PHE A 118 -12.06 9.27 12.78
CA PHE A 118 -12.20 8.89 11.38
C PHE A 118 -13.23 7.78 11.25
N PRO A 119 -14.09 7.81 10.22
CA PRO A 119 -15.05 6.74 10.00
C PRO A 119 -14.36 5.43 9.56
N ARG A 120 -13.12 5.50 9.09
CA ARG A 120 -12.35 4.35 8.60
C ARG A 120 -10.94 4.35 9.17
N LEU A 121 -10.50 3.22 9.70
CA LEU A 121 -9.20 3.05 10.35
C LEU A 121 -8.51 1.77 9.88
N SER A 122 -7.27 1.94 9.43
CA SER A 122 -6.29 0.88 9.23
C SER A 122 -5.23 0.90 10.31
N VAL A 123 -4.86 -0.27 10.81
CA VAL A 123 -3.73 -0.45 11.71
C VAL A 123 -2.67 -1.29 11.02
N ASP A 124 -1.47 -0.72 10.89
CA ASP A 124 -0.36 -1.36 10.20
C ASP A 124 0.57 -1.98 11.26
N LEU A 125 0.92 -3.25 11.08
CA LEU A 125 1.71 -4.06 12.02
C LEU A 125 2.92 -4.68 11.34
N ILE A 126 3.95 -5.01 12.11
CA ILE A 126 5.11 -5.76 11.63
C ILE A 126 5.23 -7.07 12.43
N TYR A 127 5.18 -8.20 11.72
CA TYR A 127 5.38 -9.54 12.27
C TYR A 127 6.70 -10.15 11.77
N ALA A 128 6.99 -11.38 12.18
CA ALA A 128 8.28 -12.05 11.98
C ALA A 128 9.44 -11.26 12.58
N ARG A 129 9.21 -10.66 13.74
CA ARG A 129 10.23 -9.93 14.50
C ARG A 129 11.13 -10.92 15.26
N PRO A 130 12.38 -10.56 15.57
CA PRO A 130 13.26 -11.36 16.42
C PRO A 130 12.58 -11.79 17.73
N GLY A 131 12.64 -13.08 18.04
CA GLY A 131 12.05 -13.66 19.25
C GLY A 131 10.52 -13.73 19.28
N GLN A 132 9.81 -13.32 18.22
CA GLN A 132 8.35 -13.35 18.18
C GLN A 132 7.82 -14.79 18.09
N THR A 133 6.99 -15.19 19.05
CA THR A 133 6.31 -16.49 19.04
C THR A 133 4.93 -16.38 18.38
N VAL A 134 4.39 -17.54 17.98
CA VAL A 134 3.04 -17.64 17.40
C VAL A 134 1.97 -17.20 18.40
N GLU A 135 2.13 -17.58 19.67
CA GLU A 135 1.20 -17.27 20.75
C GLU A 135 1.20 -15.76 21.03
N ALA A 136 2.39 -15.14 21.09
CA ALA A 136 2.52 -13.70 21.29
C ALA A 136 1.91 -12.93 20.11
N TRP A 137 2.14 -13.38 18.88
CA TRP A 137 1.58 -12.74 17.69
C TRP A 137 0.05 -12.86 17.60
N ARG A 138 -0.50 -14.03 17.93
CA ARG A 138 -1.95 -14.24 18.03
C ARG A 138 -2.56 -13.27 19.05
N ALA A 139 -2.00 -13.19 20.25
CA ALA A 139 -2.50 -12.29 21.29
C ALA A 139 -2.42 -10.81 20.87
N GLU A 140 -1.32 -10.40 20.20
CA GLU A 140 -1.16 -9.03 19.69
C GLU A 140 -2.19 -8.69 18.60
N LEU A 141 -2.49 -9.62 17.69
CA LEU A 141 -3.56 -9.45 16.70
C LEU A 141 -4.94 -9.33 17.35
N GLU A 142 -5.26 -10.21 18.30
CA GLU A 142 -6.53 -10.18 19.04
C GLU A 142 -6.70 -8.86 19.81
N ASP A 143 -5.63 -8.37 20.44
CA ASP A 143 -5.58 -7.06 21.10
C ASP A 143 -5.89 -5.91 20.12
N VAL A 144 -5.27 -5.89 18.94
CA VAL A 144 -5.51 -4.86 17.91
C VAL A 144 -6.95 -4.91 17.41
N LEU A 145 -7.46 -6.11 17.14
CA LEU A 145 -8.84 -6.30 16.67
C LEU A 145 -9.87 -5.81 17.70
N ALA A 146 -9.60 -6.00 19.00
CA ALA A 146 -10.46 -5.51 20.08
C ALA A 146 -10.53 -3.97 20.13
N MET A 147 -9.58 -3.26 19.52
CA MET A 147 -9.60 -1.80 19.40
C MET A 147 -10.46 -1.28 18.24
N GLY A 148 -11.03 -2.19 17.44
CA GLY A 148 -12.03 -1.88 16.42
C GLY A 148 -11.55 -1.29 15.08
N PRO A 149 -10.32 -1.55 14.57
CA PRO A 149 -10.03 -1.23 13.18
C PRO A 149 -10.92 -2.07 12.24
N GLU A 150 -11.29 -1.52 11.09
CA GLU A 150 -11.98 -2.28 10.04
C GLU A 150 -11.02 -2.81 8.97
N HIS A 151 -9.75 -2.41 9.07
CA HIS A 151 -8.68 -2.79 8.17
C HIS A 151 -7.39 -3.01 8.96
N VAL A 152 -6.64 -4.06 8.62
CA VAL A 152 -5.35 -4.37 9.26
C VAL A 152 -4.34 -4.68 8.17
N SER A 153 -3.12 -4.18 8.33
CA SER A 153 -2.02 -4.33 7.37
C SER A 153 -0.80 -4.99 8.02
N PRO A 154 -0.78 -6.33 8.18
CA PRO A 154 0.36 -7.04 8.76
C PRO A 154 1.45 -7.27 7.71
N TYR A 155 2.59 -6.59 7.88
CA TYR A 155 3.78 -6.76 7.05
C TYR A 155 4.79 -7.69 7.70
N GLN A 156 5.38 -8.58 6.91
CA GLN A 156 6.54 -9.34 7.37
C GLN A 156 7.73 -8.38 7.50
N LEU A 157 8.52 -8.54 8.56
CA LEU A 157 9.80 -7.85 8.66
C LEU A 157 10.75 -8.34 7.55
N THR A 158 10.97 -7.50 6.54
CA THR A 158 11.94 -7.75 5.47
C THR A 158 13.26 -7.04 5.78
N ILE A 159 14.37 -7.75 5.57
CA ILE A 159 15.72 -7.21 5.76
C ILE A 159 16.25 -6.76 4.41
N GLU A 160 16.16 -5.45 4.16
CA GLU A 160 16.63 -4.85 2.92
C GLU A 160 18.15 -4.66 2.92
N ALA A 161 18.80 -5.02 1.80
CA ALA A 161 20.24 -4.94 1.65
C ALA A 161 20.77 -3.51 1.91
N GLY A 162 21.86 -3.40 2.66
CA GLY A 162 22.48 -2.11 2.99
C GLY A 162 21.80 -1.33 4.12
N THR A 163 20.73 -1.85 4.73
CA THR A 163 20.10 -1.22 5.89
C THR A 163 20.86 -1.47 7.19
N ALA A 164 20.46 -0.77 8.26
CA ALA A 164 21.01 -1.01 9.59
C ALA A 164 20.70 -2.44 10.08
N PHE A 165 19.55 -3.00 9.71
CA PHE A 165 19.15 -4.36 10.03
C PHE A 165 19.97 -5.39 9.27
N ASP A 166 20.20 -5.22 7.96
CA ASP A 166 21.09 -6.08 7.18
C ASP A 166 22.48 -6.18 7.82
N ARG A 167 23.05 -5.01 8.19
CA ARG A 167 24.32 -4.98 8.93
C ARG A 167 24.27 -5.65 10.30
N ALA A 168 23.14 -5.58 11.01
CA ALA A 168 22.98 -6.21 12.32
C ALA A 168 22.82 -7.73 12.20
N VAL A 169 22.07 -8.21 11.20
CA VAL A 169 21.93 -9.64 10.84
C VAL A 169 23.28 -10.20 10.44
N GLY A 170 24.03 -9.52 9.55
CA GLY A 170 25.37 -9.94 9.14
C GLY A 170 26.39 -10.01 10.28
N ARG A 171 26.15 -9.31 11.40
CA ARG A 171 26.97 -9.39 12.63
C ARG A 171 26.41 -10.36 13.69
N GLY A 172 25.30 -11.04 13.43
CA GLY A 172 24.63 -11.92 14.41
C GLY A 172 24.00 -11.18 15.59
N GLN A 173 23.79 -9.87 15.48
CA GLN A 173 23.17 -9.03 16.53
C GLN A 173 21.65 -8.97 16.43
N LEU A 174 21.11 -9.32 15.25
CA LEU A 174 19.68 -9.43 14.97
C LEU A 174 19.42 -10.82 14.37
N ILE A 175 18.61 -11.63 15.05
CA ILE A 175 18.24 -12.97 14.57
C ILE A 175 16.79 -12.89 14.10
N VAL A 176 16.59 -12.92 12.79
CA VAL A 176 15.24 -13.02 12.22
C VAL A 176 14.72 -14.45 12.31
N PRO A 177 13.40 -14.66 12.38
CA PRO A 177 12.81 -15.99 12.27
C PRO A 177 13.28 -16.73 11.01
N ASP A 178 13.43 -18.04 11.13
CA ASP A 178 13.61 -18.91 9.97
C ASP A 178 12.33 -19.00 9.14
N GLU A 179 12.42 -19.64 7.97
CA GLU A 179 11.30 -19.75 7.02
C GLU A 179 10.10 -20.47 7.65
N ASP A 180 10.34 -21.53 8.42
CA ASP A 180 9.29 -22.30 9.11
C ASP A 180 8.54 -21.42 10.12
N ARG A 181 9.26 -20.67 10.97
CA ARG A 181 8.64 -19.77 11.93
C ARG A 181 7.93 -18.60 11.24
N ALA A 182 8.50 -18.04 10.18
CA ALA A 182 7.85 -16.98 9.41
C ALA A 182 6.53 -17.47 8.79
N HIS A 183 6.53 -18.71 8.27
CA HIS A 183 5.34 -19.37 7.75
C HIS A 183 4.27 -19.57 8.83
N ASP A 184 4.63 -20.09 10.01
CA ASP A 184 3.70 -20.25 11.12
C ASP A 184 3.04 -18.91 11.54
N LEU A 185 3.82 -17.82 11.57
CA LEU A 185 3.32 -16.48 11.88
C LEU A 185 2.39 -15.95 10.78
N PHE A 186 2.72 -16.21 9.51
CA PHE A 186 1.85 -15.86 8.38
C PHE A 186 0.51 -16.61 8.47
N GLU A 187 0.52 -17.93 8.65
CA GLU A 187 -0.70 -18.74 8.75
C GLU A 187 -1.54 -18.36 9.98
N THR A 188 -0.89 -18.03 11.10
CA THR A 188 -1.55 -17.48 12.28
C THR A 188 -2.26 -16.16 11.97
N THR A 189 -1.62 -15.28 11.20
CA THR A 189 -2.21 -14.02 10.74
C THR A 189 -3.49 -14.27 9.96
N GLN A 190 -3.45 -15.18 8.97
CA GLN A 190 -4.62 -15.50 8.15
C GLN A 190 -5.75 -16.06 9.04
N THR A 191 -5.42 -17.04 9.88
CA THR A 191 -6.40 -17.72 10.73
C THR A 191 -7.12 -16.77 11.69
N VAL A 192 -6.38 -15.89 12.36
CA VAL A 192 -6.96 -14.94 13.34
C VAL A 192 -7.82 -13.90 12.65
N LEU A 193 -7.35 -13.32 11.54
CA LEU A 193 -8.07 -12.28 10.81
C LEU A 193 -9.32 -12.84 10.11
N GLU A 194 -9.22 -14.00 9.46
CA GLU A 194 -10.36 -14.69 8.82
C GLU A 194 -11.44 -15.04 9.86
N ALA A 195 -11.04 -15.55 11.04
CA ALA A 195 -11.98 -15.84 12.12
C ALA A 195 -12.69 -14.59 12.66
N ALA A 196 -12.05 -13.42 12.57
CA ALA A 196 -12.63 -12.13 12.93
C ALA A 196 -13.45 -11.47 11.78
N GLY A 197 -13.55 -12.14 10.62
CA GLY A 197 -14.30 -11.68 9.45
C GLY A 197 -13.55 -10.67 8.59
N PHE A 198 -12.21 -10.70 8.61
CA PHE A 198 -11.37 -9.88 7.73
C PHE A 198 -10.88 -10.70 6.55
N ASP A 199 -11.22 -10.28 5.34
CA ASP A 199 -10.81 -10.94 4.11
C ASP A 199 -9.43 -10.44 3.68
N ALA A 200 -8.52 -11.37 3.37
CA ALA A 200 -7.21 -11.09 2.78
C ALA A 200 -7.36 -10.71 1.29
N TYR A 201 -7.78 -9.48 0.99
CA TYR A 201 -8.09 -9.06 -0.38
C TYR A 201 -6.85 -8.80 -1.25
N GLU A 202 -5.68 -8.72 -0.62
CA GLU A 202 -4.36 -8.71 -1.24
C GLU A 202 -3.32 -9.35 -0.29
N VAL A 203 -2.03 -9.35 -0.62
CA VAL A 203 -0.97 -10.09 0.10
C VAL A 203 -0.82 -9.68 1.58
N SER A 204 -0.88 -8.40 1.92
CA SER A 204 -0.56 -7.87 3.26
C SER A 204 -1.68 -7.04 3.90
N ASN A 205 -2.88 -6.98 3.31
CA ASN A 205 -3.98 -6.15 3.76
C ASN A 205 -5.25 -6.98 3.87
N HIS A 206 -5.90 -6.82 5.02
CA HIS A 206 -7.10 -7.52 5.41
C HIS A 206 -8.17 -6.51 5.77
N ALA A 207 -9.40 -6.74 5.33
CA ALA A 207 -10.49 -5.80 5.51
C ALA A 207 -11.79 -6.49 5.93
N LYS A 208 -12.56 -5.86 6.80
CA LYS A 208 -13.87 -6.33 7.23
C LYS A 208 -14.93 -6.02 6.16
N GLY A 209 -14.95 -6.84 5.12
CA GLY A 209 -15.81 -6.68 3.95
C GLY A 209 -15.28 -5.66 2.93
N GLU A 210 -15.98 -5.54 1.81
CA GLU A 210 -15.50 -4.78 0.64
C GLU A 210 -15.38 -3.27 0.91
N ALA A 211 -16.28 -2.68 1.71
CA ALA A 211 -16.29 -1.25 2.00
C ALA A 211 -15.07 -0.76 2.80
N ALA A 212 -14.44 -1.65 3.57
CA ALA A 212 -13.26 -1.35 4.38
C ALA A 212 -11.94 -1.51 3.60
N ARG A 213 -11.97 -2.08 2.39
CA ARG A 213 -10.76 -2.25 1.55
C ARG A 213 -10.20 -0.90 1.16
N SER A 214 -8.87 -0.76 1.18
CA SER A 214 -8.22 0.45 0.65
C SER A 214 -8.44 0.55 -0.85
N ARG A 215 -9.30 1.49 -1.27
CA ARG A 215 -9.53 1.76 -2.69
C ARG A 215 -8.24 2.24 -3.34
N HIS A 216 -7.47 3.05 -2.62
CA HIS A 216 -6.18 3.52 -3.09
C HIS A 216 -5.24 2.36 -3.44
N ASN A 217 -5.07 1.37 -2.55
CA ASN A 217 -4.20 0.22 -2.83
C ASN A 217 -4.70 -0.57 -4.05
N LEU A 218 -6.03 -0.76 -4.17
CA LEU A 218 -6.63 -1.46 -5.29
C LEU A 218 -6.44 -0.75 -6.64
N VAL A 219 -6.37 0.60 -6.67
CA VAL A 219 -6.04 1.35 -7.90
C VAL A 219 -4.67 0.90 -8.41
N TYR A 220 -3.67 0.78 -7.54
CA TYR A 220 -2.34 0.30 -7.90
C TYR A 220 -2.34 -1.15 -8.36
N TRP A 221 -2.92 -2.05 -7.56
CA TRP A 221 -2.89 -3.48 -7.85
C TRP A 221 -3.68 -3.86 -9.10
N ARG A 222 -4.73 -3.10 -9.42
CA ARG A 222 -5.49 -3.27 -10.67
C ARG A 222 -4.82 -2.61 -11.87
N GLY A 223 -3.68 -1.95 -11.69
CA GLY A 223 -2.96 -1.24 -12.75
C GLY A 223 -3.76 -0.06 -13.32
N GLN A 224 -4.63 0.56 -12.52
CA GLN A 224 -5.38 1.74 -12.94
C GLN A 224 -4.49 2.99 -12.92
N ASP A 225 -4.96 4.04 -13.59
CA ASP A 225 -4.20 5.28 -13.70
C ASP A 225 -4.22 6.09 -12.39
N TYR A 226 -3.07 6.65 -12.04
CA TYR A 226 -2.91 7.57 -10.92
C TYR A 226 -1.83 8.61 -11.19
N VAL A 227 -2.08 9.81 -10.68
CA VAL A 227 -1.14 10.93 -10.68
C VAL A 227 -0.33 10.91 -9.38
N GLY A 228 0.98 11.03 -9.50
CA GLY A 228 1.89 11.20 -8.36
C GLY A 228 2.34 12.65 -8.26
N VAL A 229 2.18 13.27 -7.09
CA VAL A 229 2.65 14.64 -6.81
C VAL A 229 3.42 14.70 -5.51
N GLY A 230 4.41 15.58 -5.46
CA GLY A 230 5.34 15.70 -4.35
C GLY A 230 6.66 14.96 -4.59
N PRO A 231 7.70 15.24 -3.78
CA PRO A 231 9.02 14.68 -4.01
C PRO A 231 9.05 13.16 -3.92
N GLY A 232 9.62 12.50 -4.94
CA GLY A 232 9.72 11.04 -5.01
C GLY A 232 8.41 10.31 -5.29
N ALA A 233 7.31 11.03 -5.55
CA ALA A 233 6.06 10.41 -5.97
C ALA A 233 6.20 9.73 -7.34
N HIS A 234 5.54 8.59 -7.50
CA HIS A 234 5.40 7.93 -8.79
C HIS A 234 3.97 8.07 -9.32
N GLY A 235 3.82 7.97 -10.64
CA GLY A 235 2.52 7.95 -11.32
C GLY A 235 2.52 6.92 -12.45
N ARG A 236 1.34 6.40 -12.78
CA ARG A 236 1.09 5.53 -13.94
C ARG A 236 -0.10 6.12 -14.69
N LEU A 237 0.10 6.47 -15.96
CA LEU A 237 -0.91 7.15 -16.78
C LEU A 237 -1.09 6.40 -18.10
N SER A 238 -2.33 6.25 -18.54
CA SER A 238 -2.66 5.79 -19.89
C SER A 238 -2.94 7.02 -20.74
N LEU A 239 -2.00 7.37 -21.62
CA LEU A 239 -2.03 8.54 -22.50
C LEU A 239 -2.13 8.09 -23.97
N ALA A 240 -2.18 9.04 -24.91
CA ALA A 240 -2.29 8.73 -26.34
C ALA A 240 -1.06 7.97 -26.85
N GLU A 241 0.12 8.23 -26.27
CA GLU A 241 1.37 7.53 -26.54
C GLU A 241 1.47 6.13 -25.89
N GLY A 242 0.48 5.71 -25.09
CA GLY A 242 0.45 4.42 -24.41
C GLY A 242 0.52 4.54 -22.89
N ARG A 243 1.04 3.49 -22.24
CA ARG A 243 1.23 3.45 -20.79
C ARG A 243 2.49 4.23 -20.43
N VAL A 244 2.36 5.22 -19.56
CA VAL A 244 3.44 6.14 -19.17
C VAL A 244 3.67 6.03 -17.67
N ALA A 245 4.91 5.76 -17.28
CA ALA A 245 5.39 5.85 -15.91
C ALA A 245 5.94 7.26 -15.66
N THR A 246 5.63 7.85 -14.51
CA THR A 246 6.18 9.14 -14.08
C THR A 246 6.93 8.98 -12.76
N THR A 247 8.07 9.65 -12.62
CA THR A 247 8.88 9.63 -11.40
C THR A 247 9.26 11.06 -11.02
N ALA A 248 8.74 11.53 -9.89
CA ALA A 248 9.03 12.86 -9.37
C ALA A 248 10.44 12.96 -8.80
N HIS A 249 11.04 14.15 -8.89
CA HIS A 249 12.35 14.41 -8.29
C HIS A 249 12.30 14.11 -6.79
N ARG A 250 13.29 13.34 -6.29
CA ARG A 250 13.31 12.87 -4.90
C ARG A 250 13.61 13.98 -3.89
N LYS A 251 14.45 14.93 -4.25
CA LYS A 251 14.82 16.04 -3.35
C LYS A 251 13.78 17.14 -3.44
N ILE A 252 13.41 17.67 -2.27
CA ILE A 252 12.44 18.77 -2.13
C ILE A 252 12.79 19.97 -3.02
N VAL A 253 14.06 20.39 -3.00
CA VAL A 253 14.53 21.56 -3.75
C VAL A 253 14.44 21.35 -5.26
N ASP A 254 14.81 20.15 -5.73
CA ASP A 254 14.78 19.81 -7.15
C ASP A 254 13.34 19.70 -7.65
N TYR A 255 12.45 19.08 -6.87
CA TYR A 255 11.02 18.99 -7.18
C TYR A 255 10.38 20.38 -7.31
N ILE A 256 10.63 21.28 -6.35
CA ILE A 256 10.07 22.64 -6.39
C ILE A 256 10.62 23.42 -7.59
N ALA A 257 11.92 23.31 -7.87
CA ALA A 257 12.52 23.97 -9.03
C ALA A 257 11.94 23.45 -10.35
N ALA A 258 11.81 22.12 -10.50
CA ALA A 258 11.24 21.50 -11.69
C ALA A 258 9.80 21.94 -11.93
N VAL A 259 8.93 21.95 -10.90
CA VAL A 259 7.55 22.44 -11.04
C VAL A 259 7.53 23.91 -11.46
N ARG A 260 8.41 24.74 -10.90
CA ARG A 260 8.49 26.17 -11.26
C ARG A 260 8.96 26.37 -12.70
N ASP A 261 9.98 25.64 -13.14
CA ASP A 261 10.70 25.91 -14.38
C ASP A 261 10.09 25.16 -15.59
N ALA A 262 9.59 23.95 -15.37
CA ALA A 262 9.02 23.07 -16.40
C ALA A 262 7.51 22.83 -16.27
N GLY A 263 6.88 23.32 -15.18
CA GLY A 263 5.45 23.15 -14.91
C GLY A 263 5.08 21.81 -14.26
N VAL A 264 5.97 20.82 -14.30
CA VAL A 264 5.79 19.49 -13.68
C VAL A 264 7.02 19.10 -12.86
N GLY A 265 6.82 18.29 -11.83
CA GLY A 265 7.89 17.88 -10.92
C GLY A 265 8.51 16.51 -11.21
N PHE A 266 8.27 15.94 -12.38
CA PHE A 266 8.60 14.55 -12.71
C PHE A 266 9.20 14.37 -14.10
N GLU A 267 9.95 13.27 -14.24
CA GLU A 267 10.35 12.69 -15.51
C GLU A 267 9.34 11.61 -15.92
N ARG A 268 9.21 11.35 -17.22
CA ARG A 268 8.26 10.37 -17.76
C ARG A 268 8.92 9.42 -18.76
N GLU A 269 8.46 8.18 -18.74
CA GLU A 269 8.89 7.09 -19.62
C GLU A 269 7.67 6.36 -20.17
N THR A 270 7.66 6.08 -21.48
CA THR A 270 6.59 5.28 -22.10
C THR A 270 6.99 3.81 -22.06
N LEU A 271 6.15 2.99 -21.42
CA LEU A 271 6.32 1.54 -21.37
C LEU A 271 5.87 0.93 -22.70
N ASN A 272 6.65 -0.02 -23.20
CA ASN A 272 6.20 -0.85 -24.30
C ASN A 272 5.10 -1.83 -23.84
N SER A 273 4.42 -2.49 -24.79
CA SER A 273 3.29 -3.37 -24.49
C SER A 273 3.67 -4.55 -23.60
N LYS A 274 4.90 -5.06 -23.73
CA LYS A 274 5.40 -6.16 -22.91
C LYS A 274 5.66 -5.69 -21.48
N GLU A 275 6.35 -4.57 -21.29
CA GLU A 275 6.63 -3.97 -19.97
C GLU A 275 5.33 -3.65 -19.21
N ALA A 276 4.34 -3.07 -19.91
CA ALA A 276 3.04 -2.78 -19.32
C ALA A 276 2.30 -4.05 -18.88
N ALA A 277 2.40 -5.14 -19.66
CA ALA A 277 1.80 -6.42 -19.31
C ALA A 277 2.55 -7.14 -18.18
N GLU A 278 3.88 -7.05 -18.14
CA GLU A 278 4.71 -7.56 -17.04
C GLU A 278 4.38 -6.83 -15.73
N GLU A 279 4.29 -5.49 -15.74
CA GLU A 279 3.81 -4.70 -14.60
C GLU A 279 2.42 -5.16 -14.18
N ARG A 280 1.50 -5.32 -15.15
CA ARG A 280 0.12 -5.71 -14.86
C ARG A 280 0.00 -7.10 -14.23
N LEU A 281 0.80 -8.05 -14.69
CA LEU A 281 0.93 -9.40 -14.14
C LEU A 281 1.43 -9.36 -12.69
N LEU A 282 2.54 -8.65 -12.45
CA LEU A 282 3.19 -8.51 -11.14
C LEU A 282 2.25 -7.88 -10.10
N LEU A 283 1.58 -6.79 -10.46
CA LEU A 283 0.67 -6.07 -9.57
C LEU A 283 -0.62 -6.85 -9.34
N GLY A 284 -1.16 -7.47 -10.38
CA GLY A 284 -2.48 -8.07 -10.33
C GLY A 284 -2.53 -9.43 -9.65
N LEU A 285 -1.45 -10.21 -9.70
CA LEU A 285 -1.39 -11.48 -8.97
C LEU A 285 -1.33 -11.31 -7.44
N ARG A 286 -1.11 -10.08 -6.95
CA ARG A 286 -1.13 -9.73 -5.52
C ARG A 286 -2.55 -9.62 -4.94
N ILE A 287 -3.58 -9.48 -5.77
CA ILE A 287 -4.98 -9.34 -5.33
C ILE A 287 -5.80 -10.59 -5.64
N ASP A 288 -6.87 -10.78 -4.87
CA ASP A 288 -7.83 -11.88 -5.06
C ASP A 288 -8.43 -11.93 -6.46
N ASP A 289 -8.64 -10.77 -7.08
CA ASP A 289 -9.27 -10.66 -8.40
C ASP A 289 -8.34 -11.13 -9.54
N GLY A 290 -7.02 -11.18 -9.30
CA GLY A 290 -6.02 -11.47 -10.32
C GLY A 290 -6.05 -10.55 -11.54
N VAL A 291 -5.70 -11.11 -12.69
CA VAL A 291 -5.57 -10.40 -13.97
C VAL A 291 -6.40 -11.05 -15.06
N PRO A 292 -7.26 -10.33 -15.79
CA PRO A 292 -7.88 -10.85 -17.00
C PRO A 292 -6.84 -11.25 -18.04
N PHE A 293 -6.97 -12.43 -18.65
CA PHE A 293 -5.96 -12.92 -19.60
C PHE A 293 -5.70 -11.96 -20.77
N HIS A 294 -6.72 -11.23 -21.25
CA HIS A 294 -6.55 -10.28 -22.35
C HIS A 294 -5.58 -9.13 -22.03
N GLU A 295 -5.40 -8.78 -20.75
CA GLU A 295 -4.47 -7.72 -20.32
C GLU A 295 -3.00 -8.21 -20.29
N VAL A 296 -2.78 -9.53 -20.31
CA VAL A 296 -1.45 -10.16 -20.27
C VAL A 296 -1.18 -11.09 -21.45
N ALA A 297 -2.05 -11.10 -22.46
CA ALA A 297 -1.98 -11.99 -23.61
C ALA A 297 -0.69 -11.82 -24.42
N VAL A 298 -0.10 -10.61 -24.44
CA VAL A 298 1.18 -10.32 -25.10
C VAL A 298 2.36 -11.12 -24.50
N LEU A 299 2.22 -11.62 -23.27
CA LEU A 299 3.20 -12.50 -22.61
C LEU A 299 3.01 -13.99 -22.98
N GLY A 300 2.12 -14.28 -23.93
CA GLY A 300 1.74 -15.65 -24.29
C GLY A 300 0.94 -16.36 -23.19
N LEU A 301 0.27 -15.60 -22.32
CA LEU A 301 -0.53 -16.14 -21.23
C LEU A 301 -2.00 -16.28 -21.65
N SER A 302 -2.55 -17.47 -21.44
CA SER A 302 -3.96 -17.82 -21.60
C SER A 302 -4.31 -18.95 -20.63
N ALA A 303 -5.60 -19.27 -20.47
CA ALA A 303 -6.03 -20.38 -19.63
C ALA A 303 -5.43 -21.73 -20.06
N ASP A 304 -5.23 -21.93 -21.37
CA ASP A 304 -4.70 -23.16 -21.96
C ASP A 304 -3.17 -23.14 -22.14
N ALA A 305 -2.50 -22.03 -21.84
CA ALA A 305 -1.05 -21.93 -21.98
C ALA A 305 -0.39 -22.99 -21.08
N ALA A 306 0.56 -23.77 -21.63
CA ALA A 306 1.21 -24.87 -20.91
C ALA A 306 1.80 -24.44 -19.56
N LYS A 307 2.40 -23.24 -19.50
CA LYS A 307 2.91 -22.66 -18.24
C LYS A 307 1.82 -22.38 -17.22
N VAL A 308 0.64 -21.91 -17.65
CA VAL A 308 -0.50 -21.69 -16.75
C VAL A 308 -1.05 -23.02 -16.25
N ARG A 309 -1.32 -23.98 -17.15
CA ARG A 309 -1.81 -25.31 -16.80
C ARG A 309 -0.89 -26.04 -15.81
N HIS A 310 0.43 -25.95 -16.01
CA HIS A 310 1.41 -26.50 -15.08
C HIS A 310 1.24 -25.96 -13.65
N HIS A 311 1.09 -24.64 -13.49
CA HIS A 311 0.93 -24.03 -12.16
C HIS A 311 -0.49 -24.22 -11.58
N VAL A 312 -1.51 -24.47 -12.41
CA VAL A 312 -2.83 -24.93 -11.97
C VAL A 312 -2.74 -26.36 -11.41
N GLU A 313 -2.02 -27.26 -12.08
CA GLU A 313 -1.79 -28.64 -11.60
C GLU A 313 -1.02 -28.68 -10.28
N LEU A 314 -0.08 -27.74 -10.08
CA LEU A 314 0.61 -27.54 -8.80
C LEU A 314 -0.27 -26.87 -7.72
N GLY A 315 -1.50 -26.46 -8.04
CA GLY A 315 -2.40 -25.78 -7.12
C GLY A 315 -1.99 -24.35 -6.77
N LEU A 316 -1.06 -23.75 -7.53
CA LEU A 316 -0.57 -22.38 -7.31
C LEU A 316 -1.42 -21.33 -8.03
N LEU A 317 -2.07 -21.71 -9.13
CA LEU A 317 -3.04 -20.89 -9.84
C LEU A 317 -4.44 -21.53 -9.77
N ALA A 318 -5.47 -20.69 -9.74
CA ALA A 318 -6.85 -21.16 -9.87
C ALA A 318 -7.14 -21.58 -11.32
N ASP A 319 -7.92 -22.64 -11.52
CA ASP A 319 -8.42 -23.04 -12.84
C ASP A 319 -9.60 -22.13 -13.23
N ASP A 320 -9.29 -20.93 -13.73
CA ASP A 320 -10.26 -19.92 -14.16
C ASP A 320 -10.04 -19.61 -15.67
N PRO A 321 -11.07 -19.73 -16.52
CA PRO A 321 -10.92 -19.54 -17.97
C PRO A 321 -10.75 -18.08 -18.39
N ARG A 322 -11.01 -17.11 -17.50
CA ARG A 322 -11.03 -15.67 -17.81
C ARG A 322 -9.91 -14.91 -17.14
N ARG A 323 -9.46 -15.37 -15.98
CA ARG A 323 -8.52 -14.63 -15.12
C ARG A 323 -7.37 -15.51 -14.65
N LEU A 324 -6.18 -14.95 -14.68
CA LEU A 324 -4.99 -15.48 -14.03
C LEU A 324 -5.00 -15.05 -12.56
N ARG A 325 -5.18 -16.00 -11.64
CA ARG A 325 -5.32 -15.74 -10.19
C ARG A 325 -4.45 -16.70 -9.39
N ALA A 326 -3.69 -16.18 -8.44
CA ALA A 326 -2.96 -17.01 -7.48
C ALA A 326 -3.93 -17.59 -6.43
N THR A 327 -3.75 -18.88 -6.11
CA THR A 327 -4.39 -19.48 -4.93
C THR A 327 -3.69 -19.00 -3.65
N ARG A 328 -4.21 -19.40 -2.47
CA ARG A 328 -3.51 -19.15 -1.19
C ARG A 328 -2.08 -19.70 -1.22
N ALA A 329 -1.90 -20.93 -1.72
CA ALA A 329 -0.57 -21.52 -1.90
C ALA A 329 0.29 -20.76 -2.92
N GLY A 330 -0.31 -20.29 -4.02
CA GLY A 330 0.39 -19.47 -5.02
C GLY A 330 0.92 -18.14 -4.46
N ARG A 331 0.19 -17.50 -3.54
CA ARG A 331 0.62 -16.24 -2.92
C ARG A 331 1.84 -16.39 -2.01
N LEU A 332 2.03 -17.55 -1.38
CA LEU A 332 3.22 -17.83 -0.56
C LEU A 332 4.51 -17.80 -1.39
N VAL A 333 4.41 -18.09 -2.69
CA VAL A 333 5.56 -18.16 -3.62
C VAL A 333 5.41 -17.15 -4.76
N LEU A 334 4.72 -16.04 -4.51
CA LEU A 334 4.25 -15.14 -5.56
C LEU A 334 5.37 -14.53 -6.41
N ASP A 335 6.50 -14.19 -5.80
CA ASP A 335 7.64 -13.61 -6.52
C ASP A 335 8.25 -14.63 -7.50
N ARG A 336 8.31 -15.90 -7.10
CA ARG A 336 8.75 -16.99 -7.99
C ARG A 336 7.71 -17.28 -9.07
N LEU A 337 6.43 -17.28 -8.71
CA LEU A 337 5.33 -17.55 -9.63
C LEU A 337 5.22 -16.46 -10.71
N THR A 338 5.28 -15.19 -10.32
CA THR A 338 5.25 -14.06 -11.25
C THR A 338 6.46 -14.07 -12.18
N GLY A 339 7.67 -14.34 -11.65
CA GLY A 339 8.88 -14.51 -12.45
C GLY A 339 8.77 -15.63 -13.50
N ALA A 340 8.25 -16.80 -13.12
CA ALA A 340 8.05 -17.92 -14.03
C ALA A 340 6.99 -17.64 -15.12
N LEU A 341 5.99 -16.81 -14.83
CA LEU A 341 4.92 -16.46 -15.77
C LEU A 341 5.32 -15.34 -16.74
N ALA A 342 6.20 -14.43 -16.31
CA ALA A 342 6.70 -13.29 -17.09
C ALA A 342 7.71 -13.71 -18.18
N THR A 343 8.42 -14.82 -17.98
CA THR A 343 9.31 -15.45 -18.97
C THR A 343 8.56 -16.35 -19.96
#